data_AF-A0A1G2BDZ5-F1
#
_entry.id   AF-A0A1G2BDZ5-F1
#
_cell.length_a   1.000
_cell.length_b   1.000
_cell.length_c   1.000
_cell.angle_alpha   90.00
_cell.angle_beta   90.00
_cell.angle_gamma   90.00
#
_symmetry.space_group_name_H-M   'P 1'
#
loop_
_entity.id
_entity.type
_entity.pdbx_description
1 polymer ?
#
loop_
_entity_poly.entity_id
_entity_poly.type
_entity_poly.pdbx_seq_one_letter_code
_entity_poly.pdbx_strand_id
1 'polypeptide(L)' 'MKYVISLILIVVGFLFIWKTNAFIKAFGRVAWAEEKLGGGGTWTFYKILGVICILMGFMIMFGFFYWLLDLLFIPG' A
#
# COMPACT_ATOMS: atom_id res chain seq x y z
N MET A 1 8.65 19.42 3.52
CA MET A 1 9.17 18.26 2.73
C MET A 1 8.42 16.98 3.03
N LYS A 2 8.24 16.59 4.31
CA LYS A 2 7.51 15.36 4.72
C LYS A 2 6.10 15.25 4.12
N TYR A 3 5.30 16.31 4.20
CA TYR A 3 3.93 16.33 3.65
C TYR A 3 3.85 16.16 2.14
N VAL A 4 4.83 16.68 1.38
CA VAL A 4 4.86 16.54 -0.08
C VAL A 4 5.16 15.09 -0.46
N ILE A 5 6.10 14.45 0.24
CA ILE A 5 6.43 13.04 0.05
C ILE A 5 5.23 12.15 0.41
N SER A 6 4.58 12.40 1.54
CA SER A 6 3.36 11.69 1.96
C SER A 6 2.24 11.82 0.94
N LEU A 7 2.02 13.02 0.41
CA LEU A 7 0.98 13.28 -0.58
C LEU A 7 1.26 12.51 -1.88
N ILE A 8 2.50 12.53 -2.38
CA ILE A 8 2.90 11.74 -3.56
C ILE A 8 2.66 10.25 -3.31
N LEU A 9 3.01 9.74 -2.12
CA LEU A 9 2.84 8.33 -1.79
C LEU A 9 1.35 7.92 -1.75
N ILE A 10 0.48 8.78 -1.22
CA ILE A 10 -0.98 8.59 -1.23
C ILE A 10 -1.53 8.59 -2.65
N VAL A 11 -1.09 9.54 -3.49
CA VAL A 11 -1.50 9.62 -4.91
C VAL A 11 -1.05 8.38 -5.67
N VAL A 12 0.18 7.90 -5.45
CA VAL A 12 0.68 6.67 -6.07
C VAL A 12 -0.13 5.46 -5.60
N GLY A 13 -0.41 5.34 -4.30
CA GLY A 13 -1.26 4.26 -3.76
C GLY A 13 -2.68 4.29 -4.34
N PHE A 14 -3.25 5.49 -4.52
CA PHE A 14 -4.55 5.66 -5.19
C PHE A 14 -4.51 5.21 -6.65
N LEU A 15 -3.46 5.55 -7.40
CA LEU A 15 -3.27 5.10 -8.78
C LEU A 15 -3.18 3.57 -8.89
N PHE A 16 -2.56 2.90 -7.91
CA PHE A 16 -2.54 1.44 -7.85
C PHE A 16 -3.94 0.82 -7.70
N ILE A 17 -4.84 1.47 -6.95
CA ILE A 17 -6.23 1.03 -6.78
C ILE A 17 -7.09 1.37 -8.00
N TRP A 18 -6.93 2.56 -8.56
CA TRP A 18 -7.74 3.02 -9.68
C TRP A 18 -7.36 2.33 -10.99
N LYS A 19 -6.07 2.15 -11.25
CA LYS A 19 -5.53 1.52 -12.47
C LYS A 19 -5.05 0.09 -12.25
N THR A 20 -5.63 -0.66 -11.30
CA THR A 20 -5.24 -2.05 -11.04
C THR A 20 -5.23 -2.92 -12.30
N ASN A 21 -6.21 -2.78 -13.20
CA ASN A 21 -6.25 -3.55 -14.47
C ASN A 21 -5.09 -3.21 -15.41
N ALA A 22 -4.61 -1.97 -15.42
CA ALA A 22 -3.44 -1.59 -16.21
C ALA A 22 -2.17 -2.21 -15.64
N PHE A 23 -2.05 -2.27 -14.30
CA PHE A 23 -0.95 -2.96 -13.63
C PHE A 23 -0.97 -4.47 -13.88
N ILE A 24 -2.14 -5.12 -13.78
CA ILE A 24 -2.27 -6.55 -14.10
C ILE A 24 -1.94 -6.82 -15.57
N LYS A 25 -2.31 -5.94 -16.49
CA LYS A 25 -1.96 -6.08 -17.91
C LYS A 25 -0.46 -5.87 -18.19
N ALA A 26 0.20 -5.01 -17.41
CA ALA A 26 1.63 -4.72 -17.56
C ALA A 26 2.54 -5.76 -16.87
N PHE A 27 2.18 -6.20 -15.67
CA PHE A 27 2.99 -7.10 -14.83
C PHE A 27 2.51 -8.55 -14.85
N GLY A 28 1.31 -8.83 -15.34
CA GLY A 28 0.72 -10.15 -15.39
C GLY A 28 -0.01 -10.56 -14.11
N ARG A 29 -0.40 -11.84 -14.05
CA ARG A 29 -1.05 -12.44 -12.88
C ARG A 29 0.00 -12.95 -11.90
N VAL A 30 -0.24 -12.71 -10.61
CA VAL A 30 0.65 -13.16 -9.53
C VAL A 30 0.16 -14.54 -9.07
N ALA A 31 0.93 -15.59 -9.37
CA ALA A 31 0.55 -16.97 -9.06
C ALA A 31 0.27 -17.20 -7.56
N TRP A 32 1.12 -16.63 -6.69
CA TRP A 32 0.91 -16.67 -5.23
C TRP A 32 -0.41 -16.04 -4.80
N ALA A 33 -0.81 -14.94 -5.45
CA ALA A 33 -2.05 -14.25 -5.13
C ALA A 33 -3.28 -15.04 -5.57
N GLU A 34 -3.23 -15.67 -6.76
CA GLU A 34 -4.31 -16.56 -7.21
C GLU A 34 -4.43 -17.81 -6.33
N GLU A 35 -3.30 -18.36 -5.85
CA GLU A 35 -3.30 -19.53 -4.96
C GLU A 35 -3.86 -19.21 -3.57
N LYS A 36 -3.51 -18.04 -3.00
CA LYS A 36 -3.91 -17.66 -1.63
C LYS A 36 -5.24 -16.93 -1.54
N LEU A 37 -5.59 -16.14 -2.54
CA LEU A 37 -6.79 -15.30 -2.54
C LEU A 37 -7.87 -15.82 -3.50
N GLY A 38 -7.62 -16.90 -4.24
CA GLY A 38 -8.56 -17.53 -5.15
C GLY A 38 -8.67 -16.82 -6.51
N GLY A 39 -9.75 -17.12 -7.24
CA GLY A 39 -9.97 -16.59 -8.58
C GLY A 39 -10.10 -15.06 -8.60
N GLY A 40 -9.14 -14.39 -9.24
CA GLY A 40 -9.04 -12.93 -9.24
C GLY A 40 -8.17 -12.39 -8.10
N GLY A 41 -7.44 -13.26 -7.41
CA GLY A 41 -6.56 -12.94 -6.30
C GLY A 41 -5.50 -11.90 -6.66
N THR A 42 -5.00 -11.89 -7.91
CA THR A 42 -4.08 -10.85 -8.38
C THR A 42 -4.71 -9.45 -8.29
N TRP A 43 -5.98 -9.32 -8.67
CA TRP A 43 -6.68 -8.03 -8.65
C TRP A 43 -6.85 -7.51 -7.23
N THR A 44 -7.25 -8.41 -6.32
CA THR A 44 -7.37 -8.12 -4.90
C THR A 44 -6.00 -7.78 -4.29
N PHE A 45 -4.94 -8.47 -4.69
CA PHE A 45 -3.59 -8.24 -4.21
C PHE A 45 -3.08 -6.83 -4.56
N TYR A 46 -3.19 -6.40 -5.82
CA TYR A 46 -2.78 -5.05 -6.22
C TYR A 46 -3.58 -3.95 -5.51
N LYS A 47 -4.85 -4.19 -5.23
CA LYS A 47 -5.67 -3.26 -4.44
C LYS A 47 -5.24 -3.21 -2.98
N ILE A 48 -4.98 -4.35 -2.35
CA ILE A 48 -4.45 -4.42 -0.99
C ILE A 48 -3.12 -3.67 -0.90
N LEU A 49 -2.23 -3.88 -1.87
CA LEU A 49 -0.94 -3.19 -1.94
C LEU A 49 -1.11 -1.68 -2.07
N GLY A 50 -2.04 -1.21 -2.92
CA GLY A 50 -2.40 0.20 -3.03
C GLY A 50 -2.95 0.81 -1.73
N VAL A 51 -3.82 0.08 -1.02
CA VAL A 51 -4.36 0.50 0.28
C VAL A 51 -3.24 0.60 1.32
N ILE A 52 -2.32 -0.37 1.36
CA ILE A 52 -1.16 -0.34 2.26
C ILE A 52 -0.27 0.89 1.97
N CYS A 53 -0.02 1.21 0.70
CA CYS A 53 0.71 2.42 0.32
C CYS A 53 0.01 3.69 0.82
N ILE A 54 -1.32 3.80 0.67
CA ILE A 54 -2.07 4.95 1.18
C ILE A 54 -1.96 5.05 2.70
N LEU A 55 -2.13 3.93 3.41
CA LEU A 55 -2.01 3.88 4.87
C LEU A 55 -0.62 4.30 5.35
N MET A 56 0.45 3.82 4.70
CA MET A 56 1.81 4.25 5.01
C MET A 56 2.01 5.75 4.75
N GLY A 57 1.44 6.28 3.67
CA GLY A 57 1.48 7.71 3.34
C GLY A 57 0.87 8.55 4.45
N PHE A 58 -0.30 8.15 4.95
CA PHE A 58 -0.96 8.80 6.10
C PHE A 58 -0.17 8.62 7.39
N MET A 59 0.38 7.45 7.70
CA MET A 59 1.19 7.22 8.90
C MET A 59 2.43 8.12 8.94
N ILE A 60 3.09 8.34 7.80
CA ILE A 60 4.23 9.26 7.68
C ILE A 60 3.77 10.71 7.82
N MET A 61 2.59 11.05 7.26
CA MET A 61 2.02 12.40 7.31
C MET A 61 1.69 12.85 8.73
N PHE A 62 1.05 11.98 9.50
CA PHE A 62 0.62 12.26 10.88
C PHE A 62 1.72 11.99 11.91
N GLY A 63 2.87 11.47 11.50
CA GLY A 63 3.94 11.06 12.42
C GLY A 63 3.59 9.84 13.28
N PHE A 64 2.46 9.17 13.00
CA PHE A 64 2.01 7.97 13.72
C PHE A 64 3.03 6.83 13.60
N PHE A 65 3.82 6.80 12.53
CA PHE A 65 4.93 5.85 12.41
C PHE A 65 6.00 6.03 13.50
N TYR A 66 6.33 7.27 13.88
CA TYR A 66 7.26 7.53 14.97
C TYR A 66 6.67 7.10 16.32
N TRP A 67 5.39 7.46 16.56
CA TRP A 67 4.68 7.04 17.77
C TRP A 67 4.56 5.51 17.91
N LEU A 68 4.31 4.80 16.81
CA LEU A 68 4.23 3.34 16.79
C LEU A 68 5.60 2.69 17.03
N LEU A 69 6.67 3.21 16.43
CA LEU A 69 8.03 2.70 16.67
C LEU A 69 8.47 2.91 18.11
N ASP A 70 8.17 4.08 18.69
CA ASP A 70 8.45 4.34 20.10
C ASP A 70 7.69 3.37 21.01
N LEU A 71 6.41 3.09 20.74
CA LEU A 71 5.61 2.11 21.48
C LEU A 71 6.17 0.67 21.38
N LEU A 72 6.76 0.29 20.24
CA LEU A 72 7.19 -1.09 19.95
C LEU A 72 8.64 -1.35 20.43
N PHE A 73 9.52 -0.35 20.36
CA PHE A 73 10.95 -0.49 20.69
C PHE A 73 11.35 0.13 22.03
N ILE A 74 10.54 1.00 22.60
CA ILE A 74 10.75 1.54 23.95
C ILE A 74 9.61 1.00 24.82
N PRO A 75 9.75 -0.20 25.40
CA PRO A 75 8.93 -0.53 26.54
C PRO A 75 9.34 0.47 27.62
N GLY A 76 8.37 1.24 28.14
CA GLY A 76 8.59 2.07 29.32
C GLY A 76 9.20 1.26 30.45
#